data_AF-A0A805ZWR0-F1
#
_entry.id   AF-A0A805ZWR0-F1
#
_cell.length_a   1.000
_cell.length_b   1.000
_cell.length_c   1.000
_cell.angle_alpha   90.00
_cell.angle_beta   90.00
_cell.angle_gamma   90.00
#
_symmetry.space_group_name_H-M   'P 1'
#
loop_
_entity.id
_entity.type
_entity.pdbx_description
1 polymer ?
#
loop_
_entity_poly.entity_id
_entity_poly.type
_entity_poly.pdbx_seq_one_letter_code
_entity_poly.pdbx_strand_id
1 'polypeptide(L)'
;MLENTITKQNEVVITLKDLYASFNKVQINAYLPLEKAILKVIAKAENHDDAIAWSNKLVMFLQSQIALKQIPITKEQDALINSLSEQCKNTNLNYVYLAPINDSLQFD
;
A
#
# COMPACT_ATOMS: atom_id res chain seq x y z
N MET A 1 -13.78 -13.80 -16.33
CA MET A 1 -12.96 -12.57 -16.51
C MET A 1 -13.32 -11.51 -15.47
N LEU A 2 -14.60 -11.12 -15.35
CA LEU A 2 -15.07 -10.17 -14.32
C LEU A 2 -14.94 -10.71 -12.89
N GLU A 3 -15.36 -11.95 -12.65
CA GLU A 3 -15.28 -12.59 -11.31
C GLU A 3 -13.84 -12.64 -10.77
N ASN A 4 -12.87 -13.08 -11.58
CA ASN A 4 -11.44 -13.09 -11.20
C ASN A 4 -10.89 -11.69 -10.86
N THR A 5 -11.42 -10.64 -11.51
CA THR A 5 -10.98 -9.25 -11.25
C THR A 5 -11.52 -8.75 -9.91
N ILE A 6 -12.78 -9.05 -9.62
CA ILE A 6 -13.44 -8.72 -8.34
C ILE A 6 -12.76 -9.47 -7.18
N THR A 7 -12.47 -10.76 -7.35
CA THR A 7 -11.75 -11.56 -6.35
C THR A 7 -10.38 -10.98 -6.04
N LYS A 8 -9.62 -10.60 -7.08
CA LYS A 8 -8.28 -10.03 -6.92
C LYS A 8 -8.29 -8.67 -6.21
N GLN A 9 -9.26 -7.80 -6.51
CA GLN A 9 -9.38 -6.52 -5.79
C GLN A 9 -9.72 -6.72 -4.31
N ASN A 10 -10.60 -7.67 -4.00
CA ASN A 10 -10.95 -7.99 -2.60
C ASN A 10 -9.74 -8.51 -1.81
N GLU A 11 -8.91 -9.37 -2.40
CA GLU A 11 -7.66 -9.85 -1.79
C GLU A 11 -6.67 -8.72 -1.48
N VAL A 12 -6.53 -7.77 -2.39
CA VAL A 12 -5.70 -6.57 -2.20
C VAL A 12 -6.23 -5.73 -1.04
N VAL A 13 -7.55 -5.50 -0.97
CA VAL A 13 -8.17 -4.73 0.13
C VAL A 13 -7.99 -5.42 1.48
N ILE A 14 -8.10 -6.75 1.55
CA ILE A 14 -7.84 -7.52 2.77
C ILE A 14 -6.38 -7.33 3.20
N THR A 15 -5.44 -7.50 2.27
CA THR A 15 -4.00 -7.34 2.55
C THR A 15 -3.65 -5.93 3.01
N LEU A 16 -4.28 -4.89 2.45
CA LEU A 16 -4.14 -3.50 2.90
C LEU A 16 -4.61 -3.29 4.34
N LYS A 17 -5.76 -3.87 4.71
CA LYS A 17 -6.32 -3.76 6.07
C LYS A 17 -5.45 -4.47 7.10
N ASP A 18 -4.93 -5.65 6.75
CA ASP A 18 -3.98 -6.38 7.60
C ASP A 18 -2.67 -5.60 7.77
N LEU A 19 -2.16 -5.01 6.68
CA LEU A 19 -0.98 -4.16 6.72
C LEU A 19 -1.18 -2.94 7.63
N TYR A 20 -2.30 -2.22 7.49
CA TYR A 20 -2.64 -1.10 8.37
C TYR A 20 -2.68 -1.53 9.84
N ALA A 21 -3.37 -2.64 10.14
CA ALA A 21 -3.47 -3.15 11.50
C ALA A 21 -2.09 -3.50 12.08
N SER A 22 -1.18 -4.05 11.26
CA SER A 22 0.18 -4.40 11.71
C SER A 22 1.04 -3.18 12.09
N PHE A 23 0.83 -2.02 11.46
CA PHE A 23 1.49 -0.76 11.85
C PHE A 23 0.80 -0.12 13.06
N ASN A 24 -0.53 0.00 13.03
CA ASN A 24 -1.32 0.66 14.07
C ASN A 24 -1.28 -0.03 15.44
N LYS A 25 -1.00 -1.35 15.50
CA LYS A 25 -0.79 -2.07 16.78
C LYS A 25 0.41 -1.53 17.58
N VAL A 26 1.35 -0.86 16.92
CA VAL A 26 2.62 -0.44 17.52
C VAL A 26 2.76 1.08 17.39
N GLN A 27 2.73 1.81 18.51
CA GLN A 27 2.86 3.26 18.51
C GLN A 27 4.31 3.73 18.31
N ILE A 28 4.82 3.59 17.09
CA ILE A 28 6.10 4.15 16.66
C ILE A 28 5.83 5.40 15.83
N ASN A 29 6.34 6.55 16.25
CA ASN A 29 6.12 7.83 15.55
C ASN A 29 6.53 7.80 14.07
N ALA A 30 7.57 7.02 13.74
CA ALA A 30 8.04 6.86 12.37
C ALA A 30 7.04 6.11 11.47
N TYR A 31 6.07 5.40 12.04
CA TYR A 31 5.01 4.68 11.30
C TYR A 31 3.88 5.59 10.86
N LEU A 32 3.66 6.72 11.54
CA LEU A 32 2.53 7.61 11.27
C LEU A 32 2.39 8.02 9.78
N PRO A 33 3.47 8.35 9.04
CA PRO A 33 3.36 8.64 7.60
C PRO A 33 2.97 7.41 6.77
N LEU A 34 3.41 6.22 7.18
CA LEU A 34 3.10 4.95 6.51
C LEU A 34 1.63 4.58 6.72
N GLU A 35 1.16 4.65 7.97
CA GLU A 35 -0.24 4.42 8.35
C GLU A 35 -1.21 5.32 7.59
N LYS A 36 -0.90 6.63 7.51
CA LYS A 36 -1.71 7.59 6.76
C LYS A 36 -1.76 7.26 5.27
N ALA A 37 -0.64 6.85 4.66
CA ALA A 37 -0.62 6.46 3.26
C ALA A 37 -1.44 5.18 3.02
N ILE A 38 -1.34 4.19 3.90
CA ILE A 38 -2.14 2.96 3.81
C ILE A 38 -3.63 3.29 3.91
N LEU A 39 -4.05 4.12 4.86
CA LEU A 39 -5.45 4.55 5.01
C LEU A 39 -5.99 5.27 3.77
N LYS A 40 -5.19 6.17 3.16
CA LYS A 40 -5.58 6.85 1.92
C LYS A 40 -5.83 5.84 0.79
N VAL A 41 -4.99 4.82 0.66
CA VAL A 41 -5.11 3.81 -0.40
C VAL A 41 -6.30 2.87 -0.14
N ILE A 42 -6.57 2.51 1.12
CA ILE A 42 -7.80 1.80 1.51
C ILE A 42 -9.02 2.62 1.08
N ALA A 43 -9.06 3.91 1.40
CA ALA A 43 -10.19 4.78 1.04
C ALA A 43 -10.38 4.90 -0.47
N LYS A 44 -9.29 4.97 -1.27
CA LYS A 44 -9.39 4.96 -2.73
C LYS A 44 -9.95 3.63 -3.25
N ALA A 45 -9.46 2.51 -2.74
CA ALA A 45 -9.96 1.18 -3.11
C ALA A 45 -11.45 0.99 -2.76
N GLU A 46 -11.90 1.51 -1.60
CA GLU A 46 -13.31 1.47 -1.19
C GLU A 46 -14.20 2.40 -2.01
N ASN A 47 -13.65 3.46 -2.61
CA ASN A 47 -14.36 4.42 -3.48
C ASN A 47 -14.35 4.03 -4.97
N HIS A 48 -14.13 2.76 -5.30
CA HIS A 48 -14.10 2.21 -6.66
C HIS A 48 -12.94 2.67 -7.57
N ASP A 49 -11.87 3.23 -7.00
CA ASP A 49 -10.62 3.40 -7.75
C ASP A 49 -9.91 2.06 -8.00
N ASP A 50 -8.95 2.03 -8.91
CA ASP A 50 -8.12 0.84 -9.17
C ASP A 50 -7.23 0.52 -7.96
N ALA A 51 -7.76 -0.31 -7.07
CA ALA A 51 -7.10 -0.77 -5.85
C ALA A 51 -5.72 -1.38 -6.13
N ILE A 52 -5.52 -2.02 -7.28
CA ILE A 52 -4.26 -2.68 -7.63
C ILE A 52 -3.21 -1.63 -8.00
N ALA A 53 -3.58 -0.65 -8.82
CA ALA A 53 -2.66 0.43 -9.21
C ALA A 53 -2.24 1.29 -8.00
N TRP A 54 -3.19 1.68 -7.15
CA TRP A 54 -2.91 2.45 -5.94
C TRP A 54 -2.09 1.68 -4.92
N SER A 55 -2.33 0.37 -4.78
CA SER A 55 -1.55 -0.50 -3.89
C SER A 55 -0.12 -0.74 -4.39
N ASN A 56 0.09 -0.89 -5.70
CA ASN A 56 1.45 -0.99 -6.25
C ASN A 56 2.27 0.25 -5.91
N LYS A 57 1.65 1.43 -6.07
CA LYS A 57 2.25 2.72 -5.70
C LYS A 57 2.53 2.81 -4.19
N LEU A 58 1.62 2.32 -3.35
CA LEU A 58 1.82 2.23 -1.90
C LEU A 58 3.04 1.39 -1.54
N VAL A 59 3.19 0.21 -2.14
CA VAL A 59 4.34 -0.68 -1.91
C VAL A 59 5.64 0.06 -2.18
N MET A 60 5.72 0.75 -3.32
CA MET A 60 6.89 1.54 -3.68
C MET A 60 7.18 2.66 -2.67
N PHE A 61 6.14 3.38 -2.23
CA PHE A 61 6.26 4.39 -1.18
C PHE A 61 6.78 3.79 0.13
N LEU A 62 6.17 2.71 0.62
CA LEU A 62 6.55 2.06 1.88
C LEU A 62 8.02 1.61 1.84
N GLN A 63 8.41 0.86 0.80
CA GLN A 63 9.77 0.37 0.64
C GLN A 63 10.78 1.53 0.59
N SER A 64 10.46 2.61 -0.12
CA SER A 64 11.32 3.80 -0.18
C SER A 64 11.47 4.48 1.18
N GLN A 65 10.38 4.66 1.93
CA GLN A 65 10.40 5.29 3.25
C GLN A 65 11.18 4.45 4.25
N ILE A 66 10.94 3.14 4.26
CA ILE A 66 11.59 2.18 5.15
C ILE A 66 13.10 2.20 4.91
N ALA A 67 13.54 2.14 3.65
CA ALA A 67 14.95 2.17 3.30
C ALA A 67 15.62 3.53 3.63
N LEU A 68 15.03 4.64 3.19
CA LEU A 68 15.64 5.97 3.34
C LEU A 68 15.71 6.45 4.79
N LYS A 69 14.69 6.14 5.58
CA LYS A 69 14.58 6.57 6.98
C LYS A 69 15.00 5.49 7.98
N GLN A 70 15.43 4.32 7.50
CA GLN A 70 15.81 3.17 8.31
C GLN A 70 14.73 2.80 9.34
N ILE A 71 13.46 2.84 8.91
CA ILE A 71 12.33 2.54 9.78
C ILE A 71 12.38 1.03 10.07
N PRO A 72 12.51 0.61 11.35
CA PRO A 72 12.47 -0.80 11.67
C PRO A 72 11.08 -1.34 11.35
N ILE A 73 10.99 -2.53 10.76
CA ILE A 73 9.71 -3.22 10.52
C ILE A 73 9.79 -4.65 11.05
N THR A 74 8.64 -5.22 11.41
CA THR A 74 8.56 -6.62 11.82
C THR A 74 8.58 -7.54 10.60
N LYS A 75 8.85 -8.83 10.82
CA LYS A 75 8.74 -9.85 9.76
C LYS A 75 7.33 -9.96 9.18
N GLU A 76 6.31 -9.70 10.01
CA GLU A 76 4.91 -9.69 9.58
C GLU A 76 4.64 -8.51 8.63
N GLN A 77 5.09 -7.31 8.98
CA GLN A 77 4.97 -6.11 8.13
C GLN A 77 5.69 -6.31 6.79
N ASP A 78 6.91 -6.84 6.82
CA ASP A 78 7.68 -7.14 5.59
C ASP A 78 6.96 -8.18 4.71
N ALA A 79 6.44 -9.26 5.31
CA ALA A 79 5.69 -10.27 4.58
C ALA A 79 4.41 -9.71 3.93
N LEU A 80 3.69 -8.83 4.62
CA LEU A 80 2.49 -8.17 4.09
C LEU A 80 2.83 -7.21 2.95
N ILE A 81 3.91 -6.44 3.06
CA ILE A 81 4.40 -5.56 1.96
C ILE A 81 4.78 -6.40 0.73
N ASN A 82 5.48 -7.51 0.93
CA ASN A 82 5.87 -8.40 -0.17
C ASN A 82 4.66 -9.10 -0.80
N SER A 83 3.69 -9.56 -0.01
CA SER A 83 2.43 -10.12 -0.51
C SER A 83 1.67 -9.10 -1.36
N LEU A 84 1.54 -7.87 -0.89
CA LEU A 84 0.89 -6.78 -1.63
C LEU A 84 1.64 -6.47 -2.93
N SER A 85 2.97 -6.48 -2.89
CA SER A 85 3.82 -6.32 -4.09
C SER A 85 3.47 -7.37 -5.14
N GLU A 86 3.50 -8.66 -4.79
CA GLU A 86 3.19 -9.76 -5.71
C GLU A 86 1.78 -9.64 -6.31
N GLN A 87 0.77 -9.33 -5.49
CA GLN A 87 -0.61 -9.16 -5.95
C GLN A 87 -0.73 -8.02 -6.98
N CYS A 88 0.08 -6.98 -6.82
CA CYS A 88 -0.01 -5.76 -7.62
C CYS A 88 0.95 -5.70 -8.82
N LYS A 89 1.87 -6.65 -8.98
CA LYS A 89 2.81 -6.69 -10.12
C LYS A 89 2.09 -6.62 -11.47
N ASN A 90 2.79 -6.01 -12.43
CA ASN A 90 2.34 -5.81 -13.82
C ASN A 90 1.15 -4.84 -13.98
N THR A 91 0.86 -4.00 -12.98
CA THR A 91 -0.07 -2.86 -13.18
C THR A 91 0.58 -1.72 -13.93
N ASN A 92 -0.21 -1.05 -14.76
CA ASN A 92 0.22 0.16 -15.45
C ASN A 92 0.17 1.36 -14.49
N LEU A 93 1.34 1.83 -14.06
CA LEU A 93 1.48 2.93 -13.10
C LEU A 93 1.25 4.32 -13.71
N ASN A 94 1.15 4.46 -15.03
CA ASN A 94 1.03 5.77 -15.68
C ASN A 94 -0.21 6.56 -15.23
N TYR A 95 -1.28 5.87 -14.86
CA TYR A 95 -2.54 6.50 -14.44
C TYR A 95 -2.50 7.08 -13.03
N VAL A 96 -1.51 6.70 -12.24
CA VAL A 96 -1.42 7.07 -10.83
C VAL A 96 -0.12 7.78 -10.52
N TYR A 97 0.71 8.22 -11.47
CA TYR A 97 1.95 8.94 -11.15
C TYR A 97 1.70 10.44 -10.98
N LEU A 98 1.54 10.89 -9.73
CA LEU A 98 1.17 12.28 -9.38
C LEU A 98 2.28 13.08 -8.68
N ALA A 99 3.26 12.39 -8.08
CA ALA A 99 4.36 12.98 -7.32
C ALA A 99 5.52 11.96 -7.21
N PRO A 100 6.69 12.34 -6.68
CA PRO A 100 7.78 11.41 -6.42
C PRO A 100 7.35 10.20 -5.59
N ILE A 101 7.99 9.06 -5.84
CA ILE A 101 7.65 7.75 -5.26
C ILE A 101 7.70 7.70 -3.73
N ASN A 102 8.50 8.56 -3.12
CA ASN A 102 8.69 8.67 -1.68
C ASN A 102 7.90 9.83 -1.07
N ASP A 103 7.04 10.49 -1.84
CA ASP A 103 6.23 11.62 -1.38
C ASP A 103 4.79 11.17 -1.12
N SER A 104 4.25 11.42 0.07
CA SER A 104 2.86 11.07 0.40
C SER A 104 1.82 11.84 -0.42
N LEU A 105 2.18 12.98 -1.02
CA LEU A 105 1.32 13.77 -1.92
C LEU A 105 0.85 12.95 -3.13
N GLN A 106 1.57 11.87 -3.43
CA GLN A 106 1.18 10.95 -4.47
C GLN A 106 -0.20 10.31 -4.19
N PHE A 107 -0.72 10.33 -2.96
CA PHE A 107 -2.01 9.75 -2.59
C PHE A 107 -3.13 10.76 -2.32
N ASP A 108 -2.86 12.06 -2.44
CA ASP A 108 -3.87 13.12 -2.39
C ASP A 108 -4.59 13.21 -3.74
#